data_AF-A0A3D2RXB4-F1
#
_entry.id   AF-A0A3D2RXB4-F1
#
_cell.length_a   1.000
_cell.length_b   1.000
_cell.length_c   1.000
_cell.angle_alpha   90.00
_cell.angle_beta   90.00
_cell.angle_gamma   90.00
#
_symmetry.space_group_name_H-M   'P 1'
#
loop_
_entity.id
_entity.type
_entity.pdbx_description
1 polymer ?
#
loop_
_entity_poly.entity_id
_entity_poly.type
_entity_poly.pdbx_seq_one_letter_code
_entity_poly.pdbx_strand_id
1 'polypeptide(L)' 'NLSINHQCFIKLQRSHMERKVAAVSEYRSQGRKRYVSEESIFSLGRTRGVQIDTEFAELFEVVRWLL' A
#
# COMPACT_ATOMS: atom_id res chain seq x y z
N ASN A 1 11.98 -15.81 -12.35
CA ASN A 1 10.81 -15.75 -11.46
C ASN A 1 11.25 -15.13 -10.14
N LEU A 2 10.62 -14.03 -9.73
CA LEU A 2 10.77 -13.44 -8.40
C LEU A 2 9.52 -13.84 -7.60
N SER A 3 9.70 -14.62 -6.54
CA SER A 3 8.59 -15.07 -5.69
C SER A 3 8.42 -14.11 -4.53
N ILE A 4 7.35 -13.32 -4.52
CA ILE A 4 7.03 -12.43 -3.40
C ILE A 4 6.22 -13.22 -2.36
N ASN A 5 6.77 -13.34 -1.15
CA ASN A 5 6.04 -13.92 -0.03
C ASN A 5 5.21 -12.84 0.68
N HIS A 6 3.91 -12.81 0.43
CA HIS A 6 2.97 -11.86 1.03
C HIS A 6 2.67 -12.19 2.51
N GLN A 7 3.68 -12.11 3.38
CA GLN A 7 3.58 -12.59 4.76
C GLN A 7 3.53 -11.46 5.81
N CYS A 8 3.81 -10.20 5.44
CA CYS A 8 3.87 -9.09 6.39
C CYS A 8 2.86 -8.00 6.01
N PHE A 9 1.82 -7.87 6.82
CA PHE A 9 0.79 -6.84 6.66
C PHE A 9 0.81 -5.90 7.86
N ILE A 10 0.70 -4.60 7.58
CA ILE A 10 0.52 -3.55 8.58
C ILE A 10 -0.88 -2.98 8.45
N LYS A 11 -1.68 -3.05 9.52
CA LYS A 11 -3.04 -2.50 9.55
C LYS A 11 -2.99 -0.98 9.44
N LEU A 12 -3.86 -0.40 8.63
CA LEU A 12 -3.96 1.03 8.44
C LEU A 12 -5.35 1.53 8.85
N GLN A 13 -5.38 2.76 9.38
CA GLN A 13 -6.60 3.52 9.56
C GLN A 13 -6.81 4.42 8.34
N ARG A 14 -8.05 4.90 8.15
CA ARG A 14 -8.38 5.86 7.09
C ARG A 14 -7.46 7.09 7.09
N SER A 15 -7.11 7.63 8.26
CA SER A 15 -6.18 8.76 8.39
C SER A 15 -4.79 8.47 7.84
N HIS A 16 -4.31 7.22 7.93
CA HIS A 16 -3.04 6.80 7.32
C HIS A 16 -3.15 6.78 5.79
N MET A 17 -4.29 6.32 5.25
CA MET A 17 -4.55 6.31 3.81
C MET A 17 -4.61 7.73 3.25
N GLU A 18 -5.31 8.65 3.92
CA GLU A 18 -5.40 10.06 3.53
C GLU A 18 -4.01 10.73 3.52
N ARG A 19 -3.20 10.50 4.56
CA ARG A 19 -1.82 10.99 4.61
C ARG A 19 -0.96 10.41 3.49
N LYS A 20 -1.16 9.14 3.14
CA LYS A 20 -0.46 8.50 2.02
C LYS A 20 -0.83 9.13 0.68
N VAL A 21 -2.12 9.38 0.45
CA VAL A 21 -2.60 10.07 -0.77
C VAL A 21 -2.03 11.48 -0.86
N ALA A 22 -2.03 12.24 0.24
CA ALA A 22 -1.45 13.57 0.29
C ALA A 22 0.05 13.55 -0.04
N ALA A 23 0.81 12.65 0.60
CA ALA A 23 2.25 12.51 0.36
C ALA A 23 2.59 12.12 -1.09
N VAL A 24 1.84 11.18 -1.66
CA VAL A 24 2.02 10.75 -3.05
C VAL A 24 1.64 11.86 -4.04
N SER A 25 0.67 12.70 -3.71
CA SER A 25 0.22 13.81 -4.56
C SER A 25 1.27 14.93 -4.71
N GLU A 26 2.27 15.00 -3.82
CA GLU A 26 3.37 15.97 -3.93
C GLU A 26 4.34 15.67 -5.08
N TYR A 27 4.34 14.44 -5.61
CA TYR A 27 5.08 14.10 -6.82
C TYR A 27 4.38 14.62 -8.08
N ARG A 28 4.30 15.95 -8.22
CA ARG A 28 3.53 16.65 -9.27
C ARG A 28 3.86 16.19 -10.69
N SER A 29 5.12 15.84 -10.97
CA SER A 29 5.55 15.31 -12.28
C SER A 29 4.99 13.92 -12.60
N GLN A 30 4.53 13.17 -11.59
CA GLN A 30 3.98 11.81 -11.71
C GLN A 30 2.45 11.77 -11.56
N GLY A 31 1.80 12.87 -11.15
CA GLY A 31 0.36 12.91 -10.81
C GLY A 31 -0.61 12.64 -11.97
N ARG A 32 -0.15 12.63 -13.23
CA ARG A 32 -0.98 12.28 -14.40
C ARG A 32 -1.16 10.78 -14.61
N LYS A 33 -0.49 9.95 -13.83
CA LYS A 33 -0.53 8.49 -14.00
C LYS A 33 -1.71 7.90 -13.23
N ARG A 34 -2.60 7.18 -13.92
CA ARG A 34 -3.84 6.62 -13.34
C ARG A 34 -3.59 5.73 -12.12
N TYR A 35 -2.45 5.04 -12.05
CA TYR A 35 -2.09 4.17 -10.93
C TYR A 35 -1.67 4.93 -9.66
N VAL A 36 -1.57 6.26 -9.74
CA VAL A 36 -1.20 7.17 -8.65
C VAL A 36 -2.42 7.99 -8.18
N SER A 37 -3.63 7.57 -8.56
CA SER A 37 -4.86 8.21 -8.09
C SER A 37 -5.17 7.83 -6.64
N GLU A 38 -5.88 8.70 -5.93
CA GLU A 38 -6.45 8.42 -4.62
C GLU A 38 -7.23 7.09 -4.61
N GLU A 39 -8.11 6.90 -5.60
CA GLU A 39 -8.88 5.68 -5.78
C GLU A 39 -7.99 4.44 -5.88
N SER A 40 -6.90 4.50 -6.65
CA SER A 40 -5.96 3.39 -6.80
C SER A 40 -5.28 3.05 -5.48
N ILE A 41 -4.85 4.07 -4.72
CA ILE A 41 -4.20 3.91 -3.41
C ILE A 41 -5.17 3.28 -2.40
N PHE A 42 -6.41 3.79 -2.33
CA PHE A 42 -7.44 3.25 -1.45
C PHE A 42 -7.85 1.82 -1.84
N SER A 43 -8.05 1.56 -3.13
CA SER A 43 -8.40 0.24 -3.65
C SER A 43 -7.33 -0.80 -3.28
N LEU A 44 -6.05 -0.47 -3.50
CA LEU A 44 -4.94 -1.34 -3.12
C LEU A 44 -4.89 -1.61 -1.61
N GLY A 45 -5.07 -0.56 -0.79
CA GLY A 45 -5.14 -0.70 0.67
C GLY A 45 -6.28 -1.61 1.12
N ARG A 46 -7.46 -1.51 0.49
CA ARG A 46 -8.61 -2.40 0.77
C ARG A 46 -8.32 -3.84 0.34
N THR A 47 -7.75 -4.05 -0.83
CA THR A 47 -7.36 -5.40 -1.30
C THR A 47 -6.45 -6.08 -0.28
N ARG A 48 -5.47 -5.35 0.28
CA ARG A 48 -4.59 -5.91 1.34
C ARG A 48 -5.32 -6.08 2.67
N GLY A 49 -6.21 -5.17 3.02
CA GLY A 49 -7.03 -5.27 4.24
C GLY A 49 -7.88 -6.53 4.26
N VAL A 50 -8.56 -6.83 3.15
CA VAL A 50 -9.37 -8.06 2.98
C VAL A 50 -8.54 -9.33 3.20
N GLN A 51 -7.26 -9.34 2.82
CA GLN A 51 -6.38 -10.51 3.01
C GLN A 51 -6.12 -10.84 4.50
N ILE A 52 -6.38 -9.90 5.42
CA ILE A 52 -6.13 -10.06 6.88
C ILE A 52 -7.30 -9.56 7.75
N ASP A 53 -8.52 -9.58 7.20
CA ASP A 53 -9.76 -9.20 7.90
C ASP A 53 -9.71 -7.80 8.56
N THR A 54 -9.33 -6.79 7.79
CA THR A 54 -9.33 -5.38 8.23
C THR A 54 -9.71 -4.44 7.08
N GLU A 55 -10.11 -3.20 7.38
CA GLU A 55 -10.55 -2.26 6.33
C GLU A 55 -9.41 -1.88 5.37
N PHE A 56 -8.23 -1.61 5.91
CA PHE A 56 -7.04 -1.25 5.13
C PHE A 56 -5.79 -1.90 5.70
N ALA A 57 -4.91 -2.33 4.81
CA ALA A 57 -3.57 -2.73 5.20
C ALA A 57 -2.54 -2.35 4.13
N GLU A 58 -1.28 -2.37 4.52
CA GLU A 58 -0.15 -2.30 3.62
C GLU A 58 0.66 -3.59 3.70
N LEU A 59 1.16 -4.06 2.56
CA LEU A 59 1.87 -5.32 2.44
C LEU A 59 3.34 -5.07 2.19
N PHE A 60 4.19 -5.80 2.90
CA PHE A 60 5.63 -5.75 2.80
C PHE A 60 6.19 -7.14 2.51
N GLU A 61 7.27 -7.17 1.73
CA GLU A 61 8.11 -8.35 1.58
C GLU A 61 9.24 -8.30 2.62
N VAL A 62 9.35 -9.35 3.44
CA VAL A 62 10.37 -9.44 4.48
C VAL A 62 11.54 -10.28 3.96
N VAL A 63 12.65 -9.63 3.67
CA VAL A 63 13.90 -10.30 3.31
C VAL A 63 14.69 -10.58 4.60
N ARG A 64 14.86 -11.85 4.94
CA ARG A 64 15.67 -12.26 6.10
C ARG A 64 17.14 -12.16 5.74
N TRP A 65 17.89 -11.39 6.53
CA TRP A 65 19.35 -11.40 6.45
C TRP A 65 19.87 -12.63 7.20
N LEU A 66 20.58 -13.50 6.49
CA LEU A 66 21.34 -14.60 7.07
C LEU A 66 22.79 -14.14 7.21
N LEU A 67 23.29 -14.15 8.44
CA LEU A 67 24.69 -13.88 8.81
C LEU A 67 25.38 -15.18 9.20
#